data_AF-A0A1Y2B595-F1
#
_entry.id   AF-A0A1Y2B595-F1
#
_cell.length_a   1.000
_cell.length_b   1.000
_cell.length_c   1.000
_cell.angle_alpha   90.00
_cell.angle_beta   90.00
_cell.angle_gamma   90.00
#
_symmetry.space_group_name_H-M   'P 1'
#
loop_
_entity.id
_entity.type
_entity.pdbx_description
1 polymer ?
#
loop_
_entity_poly.entity_id
_entity_poly.type
_entity_poly.pdbx_seq_one_letter_code
_entity_poly.pdbx_strand_id
1 'polypeptide(L)'
;MQEEKQDSKSGNLHFLNFGIGMCLKCIQYAGFVGYISSAAMSINPSGRLYNQKMEELIDYVKWKKLSDETKEKLISYYEIKYRGKYFEEDALLADMNDSLREEISSHNTRKLIEKVPFLRREEGDGRDDIFFNKMSTILHARYFVAGDFITKQGDSGNDMFFILSGKVNVYVNGQKVVSLYDGSYIGGMIVVMARVHI
;
A
#
# COMPACT_ATOMS: atom_id res chain seq x y z
N MET A 1 -52.77 -59.21 -8.98
CA MET A 1 -51.33 -59.38 -8.72
C MET A 1 -50.42 -58.67 -9.73
N GLN A 2 -50.78 -58.53 -11.01
CA GLN A 2 -49.96 -57.78 -11.99
C GLN A 2 -50.17 -56.26 -11.95
N GLU A 3 -51.40 -55.78 -11.71
CA GLU A 3 -51.69 -54.33 -11.60
C GLU A 3 -51.02 -53.67 -10.38
N GLU A 4 -51.01 -54.33 -9.22
CA GLU A 4 -50.38 -53.82 -7.99
C GLU A 4 -48.85 -53.66 -8.12
N LYS A 5 -48.20 -54.52 -8.90
CA LYS A 5 -46.76 -54.40 -9.22
C LYS A 5 -46.46 -53.28 -10.22
N GLN A 6 -47.43 -52.92 -11.06
CA GLN A 6 -47.27 -51.87 -12.07
C GLN A 6 -47.41 -50.48 -11.46
N ASP A 7 -48.34 -50.33 -10.50
CA ASP A 7 -48.54 -49.08 -9.76
C ASP A 7 -47.37 -48.79 -8.79
N SER A 8 -46.85 -49.82 -8.11
CA SER A 8 -45.64 -49.71 -7.28
C SER A 8 -44.38 -49.31 -8.08
N LYS A 9 -44.22 -49.80 -9.32
CA LYS A 9 -43.14 -49.38 -10.21
C LYS A 9 -43.28 -47.93 -10.68
N SER A 10 -44.51 -47.49 -10.94
CA SER A 10 -44.80 -46.09 -11.32
C SER A 10 -44.45 -45.13 -10.18
N GLY A 11 -44.90 -45.42 -8.95
CA GLY A 11 -44.57 -44.63 -7.76
C GLY A 11 -43.06 -44.52 -7.53
N ASN A 12 -42.33 -45.64 -7.58
CA ASN A 12 -40.86 -45.64 -7.45
C ASN A 12 -40.15 -44.82 -8.55
N LEU A 13 -40.68 -44.82 -9.77
CA LEU A 13 -40.14 -44.02 -10.87
C LEU A 13 -40.36 -42.51 -10.64
N HIS A 14 -41.51 -42.11 -10.09
CA HIS A 14 -41.77 -40.72 -9.69
C HIS A 14 -40.86 -40.24 -8.56
N PHE A 15 -40.63 -41.06 -7.53
CA PHE A 15 -39.69 -40.73 -6.46
C PHE A 15 -38.24 -40.61 -6.96
N LEU A 16 -37.83 -41.51 -7.88
CA LEU A 16 -36.50 -41.45 -8.49
C LEU A 16 -36.31 -40.18 -9.33
N ASN A 17 -37.29 -39.83 -10.17
CA ASN A 17 -37.24 -38.62 -10.99
C ASN A 17 -37.23 -37.35 -10.14
N PHE A 18 -37.99 -37.33 -9.03
CA PHE A 18 -37.95 -36.22 -8.07
C PHE A 18 -36.57 -36.09 -7.42
N GLY A 19 -35.98 -37.21 -6.99
CA GLY A 19 -34.63 -37.25 -6.42
C GLY A 19 -33.58 -36.72 -7.39
N ILE A 20 -33.59 -37.16 -8.66
CA ILE A 20 -32.68 -36.67 -9.71
C ILE A 20 -32.87 -35.16 -9.94
N GLY A 21 -34.12 -34.70 -10.01
CA GLY A 21 -34.43 -33.28 -10.16
C GLY A 21 -33.92 -32.41 -9.00
N MET A 22 -34.02 -32.91 -7.77
CA MET A 22 -33.43 -32.24 -6.60
C MET A 22 -31.91 -32.17 -6.69
N CYS A 23 -31.24 -33.27 -7.08
CA CYS A 23 -29.80 -33.31 -7.25
C CYS A 23 -29.32 -32.30 -8.30
N LEU A 24 -29.98 -32.26 -9.47
CA LEU A 24 -29.65 -31.30 -10.53
C LEU A 24 -29.78 -29.85 -10.06
N LYS A 25 -30.84 -29.53 -9.31
CA LYS A 25 -31.03 -28.18 -8.74
C LYS A 25 -29.97 -27.83 -7.70
N CYS A 26 -29.59 -28.78 -6.85
CA CYS A 26 -28.53 -28.56 -5.86
C CYS A 26 -27.19 -28.28 -6.53
N ILE A 27 -26.86 -29.01 -7.61
CA ILE A 27 -25.63 -28.81 -8.39
C ILE A 27 -25.63 -27.42 -9.05
N GLN A 28 -26.74 -27.02 -9.67
CA GLN A 28 -26.88 -25.70 -10.28
C GLN A 28 -26.74 -24.57 -9.25
N TYR A 29 -27.38 -24.72 -8.09
CA TYR A 29 -27.28 -23.76 -6.99
C TYR A 29 -25.85 -23.65 -6.46
N ALA A 30 -25.19 -24.78 -6.19
CA ALA A 30 -23.81 -24.81 -5.74
C ALA A 30 -22.85 -24.16 -6.77
N GLY A 31 -23.04 -24.45 -8.05
CA GLY A 31 -22.27 -23.82 -9.13
C GLY A 31 -22.48 -22.30 -9.21
N PHE A 32 -23.72 -21.84 -9.05
CA PHE A 32 -24.06 -20.42 -9.03
C PHE A 32 -23.43 -19.69 -7.84
N VAL A 33 -23.54 -20.25 -6.63
CA VAL A 33 -22.90 -19.72 -5.42
C VAL A 33 -21.37 -19.71 -5.58
N GLY A 34 -20.79 -20.75 -6.16
CA GLY A 34 -19.36 -20.82 -6.46
C GLY A 34 -18.92 -19.73 -7.44
N TYR A 35 -19.70 -19.49 -8.49
CA TYR A 35 -19.43 -18.41 -9.45
C TYR A 35 -19.48 -17.02 -8.79
N ILE A 36 -20.53 -16.72 -8.01
CA ILE A 36 -20.64 -15.46 -7.26
C ILE A 36 -19.45 -15.30 -6.31
N SER A 37 -19.09 -16.36 -5.58
CA SER A 37 -17.97 -16.33 -4.63
C SER A 37 -16.65 -16.04 -5.33
N SER A 38 -16.38 -16.68 -6.47
CA SER A 38 -15.19 -16.44 -7.28
C SER A 38 -15.14 -15.02 -7.84
N ALA A 39 -16.28 -14.52 -8.35
CA ALA A 39 -16.39 -13.14 -8.83
C ALA A 39 -16.18 -12.13 -7.69
N ALA A 40 -16.78 -12.35 -6.51
CA ALA A 40 -16.53 -11.53 -5.33
C ALA A 40 -15.04 -11.55 -4.93
N MET A 41 -14.38 -12.69 -5.11
CA MET A 41 -12.95 -12.82 -4.81
C MET A 41 -12.05 -12.02 -5.77
N SER A 42 -12.47 -11.76 -7.01
CA SER A 42 -11.65 -11.07 -8.01
C SER A 42 -11.82 -9.55 -8.05
N ILE A 43 -12.83 -8.97 -7.39
CA ILE A 43 -13.15 -7.53 -7.48
C ILE A 43 -12.04 -6.63 -6.93
N ASN A 44 -11.38 -7.00 -5.83
CA ASN A 44 -10.29 -6.18 -5.27
C ASN A 44 -9.22 -7.01 -4.53
N PRO A 45 -8.33 -7.71 -5.27
CA PRO A 45 -7.26 -8.49 -4.67
C PRO A 45 -6.31 -7.63 -3.82
N SER A 46 -5.89 -6.46 -4.33
CA SER A 46 -4.98 -5.54 -3.62
C SER A 46 -5.55 -4.98 -2.31
N GLY A 47 -6.86 -4.71 -2.26
CA GLY A 47 -7.54 -4.27 -1.04
C GLY A 47 -7.71 -5.41 -0.04
N ARG A 48 -7.90 -6.66 -0.51
CA ARG A 48 -7.89 -7.81 0.39
C ARG A 48 -6.52 -8.00 1.02
N LEU A 49 -5.44 -7.93 0.23
CA LEU A 49 -4.07 -8.02 0.73
C LEU A 49 -3.78 -6.90 1.74
N TYR A 50 -4.24 -5.68 1.47
CA TYR A 50 -4.16 -4.58 2.43
C TYR A 50 -4.88 -4.93 3.75
N ASN A 51 -6.13 -5.41 3.69
CA ASN A 51 -6.88 -5.78 4.88
C ASN A 51 -6.16 -6.88 5.68
N GLN A 52 -5.61 -7.90 5.00
CA GLN A 52 -4.82 -8.96 5.65
C GLN A 52 -3.59 -8.38 6.35
N LYS A 53 -2.85 -7.47 5.70
CA LYS A 53 -1.70 -6.80 6.33
C LYS A 53 -2.08 -5.94 7.53
N MET A 54 -3.25 -5.30 7.49
CA MET A 54 -3.78 -4.54 8.63
C MET A 54 -4.19 -5.46 9.79
N GLU A 55 -4.79 -6.61 9.51
CA GLU A 55 -5.12 -7.62 10.53
C GLU A 55 -3.86 -8.16 11.20
N GLU A 56 -2.83 -8.53 10.43
CA GLU A 56 -1.51 -8.94 10.94
C GLU A 56 -0.91 -7.88 11.88
N LEU A 57 -0.97 -6.60 11.48
CA LEU A 57 -0.49 -5.48 12.30
C LEU A 57 -1.28 -5.36 13.61
N ILE A 58 -2.61 -5.45 13.55
CA ILE A 58 -3.48 -5.34 14.73
C ILE A 58 -3.20 -6.47 15.71
N ASP A 59 -3.01 -7.69 15.22
CA ASP A 59 -2.72 -8.83 16.08
C ASP A 59 -1.32 -8.73 16.70
N TYR A 60 -0.33 -8.22 15.96
CA TYR A 60 0.98 -7.89 16.51
C TYR A 60 0.91 -6.85 17.64
N VAL A 61 0.15 -5.76 17.43
CA VAL A 61 -0.08 -4.70 18.42
C VAL A 61 -0.69 -5.27 19.70
N LYS A 62 -1.73 -6.10 19.57
CA LYS A 62 -2.38 -6.77 20.71
C LYS A 62 -1.42 -7.69 21.44
N TRP A 63 -0.69 -8.54 20.71
CA TRP A 63 0.24 -9.50 21.29
C TRP A 63 1.36 -8.80 22.07
N LYS A 64 1.87 -7.68 21.55
CA LYS A 64 2.88 -6.85 22.22
C LYS A 64 2.32 -5.92 23.31
N LYS A 65 0.99 -5.82 23.45
CA LYS A 65 0.31 -4.93 24.39
C LYS A 65 0.78 -3.48 24.28
N LEU A 66 0.90 -2.99 23.04
CA LEU A 66 1.32 -1.61 22.81
C LEU A 66 0.26 -0.63 23.32
N SER A 67 0.68 0.59 23.66
CA SER A 67 -0.24 1.65 24.07
C SER A 67 -1.21 2.03 22.93
N ASP A 68 -2.39 2.55 23.29
CA ASP A 68 -3.36 3.03 22.29
C ASP A 68 -2.77 4.12 21.40
N GLU A 69 -1.93 5.00 21.96
CA GLU A 69 -1.19 6.01 21.18
C GLU A 69 -0.29 5.37 20.11
N THR A 70 0.46 4.32 20.46
CA THR A 70 1.35 3.63 19.51
C THR A 70 0.54 2.88 18.45
N LYS A 71 -0.60 2.30 18.85
CA LYS A 71 -1.52 1.61 17.94
C LYS A 71 -2.10 2.58 16.90
N GLU A 72 -2.66 3.70 17.32
CA GLU A 72 -3.19 4.73 16.42
C GLU A 72 -2.12 5.21 15.46
N LYS A 73 -0.93 5.48 15.97
CA LYS A 73 0.23 5.90 15.18
C LYS A 73 0.62 4.88 14.11
N LEU A 74 0.66 3.59 14.45
CA LEU A 74 0.97 2.51 13.51
C LEU A 74 -0.11 2.36 12.43
N ILE A 75 -1.38 2.45 12.82
CA ILE A 75 -2.51 2.39 11.88
C ILE A 75 -2.42 3.54 10.88
N SER A 76 -2.26 4.78 11.37
CA SER A 76 -2.12 5.95 10.49
C SER A 76 -0.91 5.85 9.56
N TYR A 77 0.21 5.28 10.03
CA TYR A 77 1.39 5.06 9.18
C TYR A 77 1.09 4.11 8.02
N TYR A 78 0.44 2.97 8.29
CA TYR A 78 0.09 1.99 7.26
C TYR A 78 -0.97 2.53 6.29
N GLU A 79 -1.96 3.29 6.77
CA GLU A 79 -2.95 3.95 5.94
C GLU A 79 -2.32 4.93 4.95
N ILE A 80 -1.38 5.77 5.41
CA ILE A 80 -0.66 6.72 4.56
C ILE A 80 0.25 5.98 3.55
N LYS A 81 0.97 4.95 4.02
CA LYS A 81 1.92 4.18 3.21
C LYS A 81 1.24 3.43 2.07
N TYR A 82 0.10 2.78 2.33
CA TYR A 82 -0.56 1.90 1.38
C TYR A 82 -1.82 2.49 0.72
N ARG A 83 -2.42 3.55 1.28
CA ARG A 83 -3.62 4.20 0.73
C ARG A 83 -4.75 3.22 0.38
N GLY A 84 -4.94 2.20 1.23
CA GLY A 84 -5.96 1.16 1.06
C GLY A 84 -5.65 0.10 0.00
N LYS A 85 -4.43 0.09 -0.58
CA LYS A 85 -3.97 -0.94 -1.52
C LYS A 85 -2.54 -1.35 -1.21
N TYR A 86 -2.32 -2.64 -1.05
CA TYR A 86 -0.99 -3.16 -0.81
C TYR A 86 -0.37 -3.70 -2.11
N PHE A 87 0.87 -3.28 -2.38
CA PHE A 87 1.71 -3.77 -3.46
C PHE A 87 3.12 -4.03 -2.91
N GLU A 88 3.71 -5.16 -3.29
CA GLU A 88 5.14 -5.42 -3.03
C GLU A 88 5.96 -4.79 -4.15
N GLU A 89 6.14 -3.47 -4.08
CA GLU A 89 6.80 -2.69 -5.13
C GLU A 89 8.19 -3.23 -5.45
N ASP A 90 8.99 -3.59 -4.45
CA ASP A 90 10.34 -4.14 -4.65
C ASP A 90 10.31 -5.46 -5.45
N ALA A 91 9.34 -6.34 -5.18
CA ALA A 91 9.19 -7.60 -5.91
C ALA A 91 8.73 -7.36 -7.36
N LEU A 92 7.78 -6.44 -7.56
CA LEU A 92 7.31 -6.05 -8.90
C LEU A 92 8.45 -5.45 -9.73
N LEU A 93 9.27 -4.59 -9.13
CA LEU A 93 10.41 -3.97 -9.81
C LEU A 93 11.57 -4.95 -10.06
N ALA A 94 11.70 -6.00 -9.25
CA ALA A 94 12.72 -7.04 -9.43
C ALA A 94 12.44 -7.93 -10.65
N ASP A 95 11.17 -8.18 -10.98
CA ASP A 95 10.76 -8.96 -12.15
C ASP A 95 10.94 -8.20 -13.48
N MET A 96 11.13 -6.88 -13.42
CA MET A 96 11.30 -6.02 -14.58
C MET A 96 12.77 -5.94 -15.03
N ASN A 97 12.97 -5.69 -16.33
CA ASN A 97 14.29 -5.33 -16.84
C ASN A 97 14.72 -3.93 -16.37
N ASP A 98 16.01 -3.63 -16.49
CA ASP A 98 16.57 -2.39 -15.95
C ASP A 98 15.95 -1.14 -16.60
N SER A 99 15.65 -1.19 -17.91
CA SER A 99 15.02 -0.07 -18.63
C SER A 99 13.64 0.31 -18.06
N LEU A 100 12.77 -0.69 -17.82
CA LEU A 100 11.45 -0.45 -17.22
C LEU A 100 11.55 0.03 -15.77
N ARG A 101 12.50 -0.52 -15.00
CA ARG A 101 12.74 -0.10 -13.62
C ARG A 101 13.18 1.36 -13.56
N GLU A 102 14.07 1.78 -14.47
CA GLU A 102 14.52 3.16 -14.60
C GLU A 102 13.36 4.09 -14.98
N GLU A 103 12.53 3.70 -15.94
CA GLU A 103 11.37 4.48 -16.38
C GLU A 103 10.37 4.72 -15.24
N ILE A 104 10.03 3.67 -14.49
CA ILE A 104 9.11 3.77 -13.34
C ILE A 104 9.73 4.62 -12.22
N SER A 105 11.00 4.41 -11.90
CA SER A 105 11.71 5.18 -10.87
C SER A 105 11.75 6.66 -11.24
N SER A 106 12.05 6.96 -12.50
CA SER A 106 12.04 8.32 -13.04
C SER A 106 10.65 8.94 -12.94
N HIS A 107 9.58 8.20 -13.31
CA HIS A 107 8.21 8.66 -13.17
C HIS A 107 7.82 8.98 -11.72
N ASN A 108 8.17 8.11 -10.78
CA ASN A 108 7.85 8.25 -9.35
C ASN A 108 8.54 9.49 -8.74
N THR A 109 9.79 9.74 -9.12
CA THR A 109 10.61 10.83 -8.57
C THR A 109 10.43 12.16 -9.30
N ARG A 110 9.88 12.15 -10.53
CA ARG A 110 9.66 13.34 -11.35
C ARG A 110 8.90 14.46 -10.63
N LYS A 111 7.81 14.12 -9.94
CA LYS A 111 6.99 15.11 -9.20
C LYS A 111 7.80 15.81 -8.10
N LEU A 112 8.72 15.08 -7.46
CA LEU A 112 9.60 15.63 -6.44
C LEU A 112 10.62 16.58 -7.06
N ILE A 113 11.28 16.14 -8.12
CA ILE A 113 12.30 16.89 -8.85
C ILE A 113 11.74 18.21 -9.38
N GLU A 114 10.52 18.20 -9.92
CA GLU A 114 9.84 19.40 -10.42
C GLU A 114 9.48 20.39 -9.31
N LYS A 115 9.19 19.89 -8.09
CA LYS A 115 8.85 20.72 -6.94
C LYS A 115 10.07 21.33 -6.24
N VAL A 116 11.20 20.63 -6.20
CA VAL A 116 12.40 21.05 -5.46
C VAL A 116 13.25 21.96 -6.35
N PRO A 117 13.36 23.27 -6.07
CA PRO A 117 13.92 24.24 -7.01
C PRO A 117 15.33 23.91 -7.50
N PHE A 118 16.23 23.45 -6.62
CA PHE A 118 17.61 23.13 -6.99
C PHE A 118 17.77 21.78 -7.69
N LEU A 119 16.75 20.91 -7.69
CA LEU A 119 16.78 19.66 -8.46
C LEU A 119 16.23 19.85 -9.88
N ARG A 120 15.53 20.96 -10.13
CA ARG A 120 14.99 21.25 -11.46
C ARG A 120 16.12 21.41 -12.46
N ARG A 121 15.87 20.94 -13.69
CA ARG A 121 16.76 21.17 -14.83
C ARG A 121 16.86 22.67 -15.10
N GLU A 122 18.08 23.21 -15.08
CA GLU A 122 18.37 24.50 -15.68
C GLU A 122 19.14 24.25 -16.99
N GLU A 123 18.87 25.02 -18.04
CA GLU A 123 19.57 24.82 -19.31
C GLU A 123 21.07 25.10 -19.15
N GLY A 124 21.91 24.08 -19.38
CA GLY A 124 23.37 24.21 -19.35
C GLY A 124 24.05 23.92 -18.00
N ASP A 125 23.34 23.40 -17.00
CA ASP A 125 23.88 23.10 -15.66
C ASP A 125 24.46 21.68 -15.49
N GLY A 126 24.41 20.85 -16.55
CA GLY A 126 24.83 19.44 -16.50
C GLY A 126 23.82 18.48 -15.86
N ARG A 127 22.60 18.93 -15.53
CA ARG A 127 21.47 18.09 -15.10
C ARG A 127 20.75 17.54 -16.34
N ASP A 128 21.41 16.60 -17.00
CA ASP A 128 20.89 15.84 -18.13
C ASP A 128 20.01 14.66 -17.67
N ASP A 129 19.47 13.91 -18.61
CA ASP A 129 18.62 12.73 -18.32
C ASP A 129 19.39 11.67 -17.50
N ILE A 130 20.72 11.62 -17.64
CA ILE A 130 21.59 10.73 -16.86
C ILE A 130 21.60 11.12 -15.38
N PHE A 131 21.66 12.42 -15.06
CA PHE A 131 21.53 12.91 -13.69
C PHE A 131 20.19 12.50 -13.06
N PHE A 132 19.08 12.68 -13.79
CA PHE A 132 17.76 12.33 -13.28
C PHE A 132 17.57 10.82 -13.10
N ASN A 133 18.09 10.00 -14.01
CA ASN A 133 18.08 8.55 -13.86
C ASN A 133 18.90 8.11 -12.64
N LYS A 134 20.05 8.73 -12.37
CA LYS A 134 20.81 8.45 -11.15
C LYS A 134 20.03 8.87 -9.90
N MET A 135 19.43 10.06 -9.89
CA MET A 135 18.61 10.54 -8.78
C MET A 135 17.43 9.61 -8.50
N SER A 136 16.79 9.08 -9.55
CA SER A 136 15.64 8.19 -9.40
C SER A 136 15.98 6.87 -8.71
N THR A 137 17.22 6.39 -8.87
CA THR A 137 17.70 5.16 -8.21
C THR A 137 18.07 5.33 -6.73
N ILE A 138 18.40 6.55 -6.28
CA ILE A 138 18.85 6.81 -4.89
C ILE A 138 17.75 7.39 -4.00
N LEU A 139 16.69 7.93 -4.60
CA LEU A 139 15.57 8.53 -3.87
C LEU A 139 14.60 7.45 -3.41
N HIS A 140 14.52 7.24 -2.10
CA HIS A 140 13.57 6.30 -1.50
C HIS A 140 12.40 7.05 -0.83
N ALA A 141 11.18 6.64 -1.15
CA ALA A 141 10.00 7.17 -0.49
C ALA A 141 9.97 6.78 0.99
N ARG A 142 9.80 7.77 1.87
CA ARG A 142 9.59 7.57 3.31
C ARG A 142 8.31 8.27 3.74
N TYR A 143 7.57 7.61 4.62
CA TYR A 143 6.32 8.10 5.20
C TYR A 143 6.53 8.38 6.67
N PHE A 144 5.86 9.41 7.17
CA PHE A 144 5.92 9.83 8.57
C PHE A 144 4.54 10.28 8.99
N VAL A 145 4.19 10.04 10.25
CA VAL A 145 2.91 10.47 10.83
C VAL A 145 3.11 11.70 11.71
N ALA A 146 2.02 12.41 12.00
CA ALA A 146 2.08 13.62 12.81
C ALA A 146 2.78 13.32 14.16
N GLY A 147 3.74 14.18 14.52
CA GLY A 147 4.51 14.01 15.74
C GLY A 147 5.77 13.15 15.63
N ASP A 148 6.01 12.48 14.51
CA ASP A 148 7.30 11.85 14.23
C ASP A 148 8.43 12.87 14.12
N PHE A 149 9.62 12.44 14.54
CA PHE A 149 10.87 13.13 14.29
C PHE A 149 11.56 12.50 13.08
N ILE A 150 11.83 13.31 12.06
CA ILE A 150 12.56 12.87 10.86
C ILE A 150 14.06 12.76 11.18
N THR A 151 14.59 13.78 11.86
CA THR A 151 15.97 13.85 12.33
C THR A 151 16.04 14.68 13.62
N LYS A 152 17.04 14.41 14.47
CA LYS A 152 17.26 15.14 15.72
C LYS A 152 18.52 16.01 15.62
N GLN A 153 18.49 17.14 16.32
CA GLN A 153 19.64 18.02 16.42
C GLN A 153 20.81 17.26 17.08
N GLY A 154 21.95 17.21 16.39
CA GLY A 154 23.15 16.51 16.85
C GLY A 154 23.27 15.06 16.37
N ASP A 155 22.27 14.51 15.64
CA ASP A 155 22.46 13.24 14.95
C ASP A 155 23.51 13.38 13.85
N SER A 156 24.45 12.43 13.79
CA SER A 156 25.51 12.36 12.77
C SER A 156 25.01 11.82 11.42
N GLY A 157 23.72 11.99 11.14
CA GLY A 157 23.10 11.51 9.91
C GLY A 157 23.54 12.35 8.72
N ASN A 158 24.01 11.69 7.67
CA ASN A 158 24.35 12.32 6.38
C ASN A 158 23.18 12.29 5.38
N ASP A 159 21.99 11.89 5.83
CA ASP A 159 20.81 11.78 4.96
C ASP A 159 20.21 13.16 4.66
N MET A 160 19.81 13.35 3.40
CA MET A 160 19.05 14.50 2.94
C MET A 160 17.61 14.07 2.65
N PHE A 161 16.63 14.87 3.09
CA PHE A 161 15.21 14.59 2.88
C PHE A 161 14.56 15.72 2.08
N PHE A 162 13.64 15.32 1.21
CA PHE A 162 12.84 16.22 0.39
C PHE A 162 11.37 16.05 0.73
N ILE A 163 10.64 17.15 0.89
CA ILE A 163 9.22 17.14 1.23
C ILE A 163 8.42 17.04 -0.07
N LEU A 164 7.97 15.83 -0.40
CA LEU A 164 7.07 15.62 -1.55
C LEU A 164 5.67 16.20 -1.28
N SER A 165 5.15 15.95 -0.07
CA SER A 165 3.84 16.40 0.37
C SER A 165 3.75 16.45 1.90
N GLY A 166 3.17 17.54 2.43
CA GLY A 166 2.91 17.72 3.86
C GLY A 166 3.71 18.89 4.45
N LYS A 167 3.71 18.96 5.79
CA LYS A 167 4.38 20.04 6.53
C LYS A 167 5.29 19.48 7.61
N VAL A 168 6.46 20.11 7.72
CA VAL A 168 7.50 19.76 8.69
C VAL A 168 7.86 21.01 9.47
N ASN A 169 7.76 20.95 10.79
CA ASN A 169 8.22 21.99 11.69
C ASN A 169 9.65 21.70 12.11
N VAL A 170 10.51 22.71 11.99
CA VAL A 170 11.91 22.64 12.34
C VAL A 170 12.13 23.37 13.65
N TYR A 171 12.83 22.72 14.57
CA TYR A 171 13.12 23.19 15.91
C TYR A 171 14.63 23.27 16.12
N VAL A 172 15.06 24.32 16.83
CA VAL A 172 16.44 24.50 17.28
C VAL A 172 16.37 24.82 18.77
N ASN A 173 17.07 24.04 19.59
CA ASN A 173 17.07 24.19 21.05
C ASN A 173 15.64 24.21 21.66
N GLY A 174 14.75 23.38 21.12
CA GLY A 174 13.35 23.27 21.55
C GLY A 174 12.41 24.37 21.04
N GLN A 175 12.92 25.39 20.37
CA GLN A 175 12.09 26.45 19.79
C GLN A 175 11.83 26.21 18.30
N LYS A 176 10.58 26.37 17.88
CA LYS A 176 10.20 26.27 16.47
C LYS A 176 10.79 27.45 15.69
N VAL A 177 11.64 27.16 14.73
CA VAL A 177 12.31 28.17 13.89
C VAL A 177 11.55 28.39 12.59
N VAL A 178 11.16 27.30 11.90
CA VAL A 178 10.51 27.40 10.58
C VAL A 178 9.53 26.25 10.35
N SER A 179 8.51 26.50 9.52
CA SER A 179 7.66 25.46 8.93
C SER A 179 8.02 25.31 7.45
N LEU A 180 8.38 24.10 7.06
CA LEU A 180 8.66 23.70 5.70
C LEU A 180 7.46 22.96 5.11
N TYR A 181 7.27 23.11 3.81
CA TYR A 181 6.14 22.57 3.06
C TYR A 181 6.64 21.84 1.80
N ASP A 182 5.73 21.28 1.00
CA ASP A 182 5.98 20.71 -0.32
C ASP A 182 7.06 21.46 -1.12
N GLY A 183 8.05 20.73 -1.64
CA GLY A 183 9.18 21.26 -2.42
C GLY A 183 10.35 21.79 -1.58
N SER A 184 10.19 21.88 -0.26
CA SER A 184 11.29 22.18 0.66
C SER A 184 12.14 20.93 0.94
N TYR A 185 13.34 21.14 1.49
CA TYR A 185 14.27 20.07 1.83
C TYR A 185 14.92 20.32 3.21
N ILE A 186 15.46 19.26 3.81
CA ILE A 186 16.22 19.29 5.06
C ILE A 186 17.45 18.37 4.94
N GLY A 187 18.54 18.71 5.61
CA GLY A 187 19.83 17.99 5.51
C GLY A 187 20.91 18.80 4.76
N GLY A 188 22.17 18.37 4.87
CA GLY A 188 23.33 19.01 4.23
C GLY A 188 24.23 19.84 5.16
N MET A 189 23.69 20.41 6.25
CA MET A 189 24.47 20.91 7.40
C MET A 189 23.72 20.55 8.69
N ILE A 190 24.31 19.68 9.50
CA ILE A 190 23.81 19.30 10.82
C ILE A 190 23.61 20.57 11.66
N VAL A 191 22.37 20.90 12.07
CA VAL A 191 21.92 21.46 13.37
C VAL A 191 20.39 21.73 13.27
N VAL A 192 19.51 20.73 13.16
CA VAL A 192 18.04 21.00 13.22
C VAL A 192 17.23 19.76 13.57
N MET A 193 16.23 19.90 14.44
CA MET A 193 15.25 18.87 14.80
C MET A 193 13.98 19.05 13.95
N ALA A 194 13.57 18.06 13.18
CA ALA A 194 12.43 18.16 12.27
C ALA A 194 11.26 17.27 12.73
N ARG A 195 10.08 17.85 12.97
CA ARG A 195 8.86 17.16 13.42
C ARG A 195 7.70 17.36 12.44
N VAL A 196 6.99 16.31 12.11
CA VAL A 196 5.85 16.36 11.18
C VAL A 196 4.62 17.02 11.80
N HIS A 197 3.95 17.87 11.02
CA HIS A 197 2.66 18.46 11.34
C HIS A 197 1.80 18.37 10.08
N ILE A 198 0.73 17.58 10.11
CA ILE A 198 -0.16 17.42 8.95
C ILE A 198 -0.98 18.71 8.79
#